data_AF-A0A3B8K0T3-F1
#
_entry.id   AF-A0A3B8K0T3-F1
#
_cell.length_a   1.000
_cell.length_b   1.000
_cell.length_c   1.000
_cell.angle_alpha   90.00
_cell.angle_beta   90.00
_cell.angle_gamma   90.00
#
_symmetry.space_group_name_H-M   'P 1'
#
loop_
_entity.id
_entity.type
_entity.pdbx_description
1 polymer ?
#
loop_
_entity_poly.entity_id
_entity_poly.type
_entity_poly.pdbx_seq_one_letter_code
_entity_poly.pdbx_strand_id
1 'polypeptide(L)' 'MDGRERKVLEAVQGHFGQELLANMIEFFPYPIQVFDRDGTAVLINRAALEMIGIRSIEDSSKMYTGGRKKFSGASNT' A
#
# COMPACT_ATOMS: atom_id res chain seq x y z
N MET A 1 22.59 23.00 11.70
CA MET A 1 22.34 21.67 11.12
C MET A 1 23.46 20.75 11.57
N ASP A 2 23.12 19.74 12.36
CA ASP A 2 24.04 18.68 12.82
C ASP A 2 24.59 17.91 11.60
N GLY A 3 25.84 17.44 11.67
CA GLY A 3 26.43 16.58 10.64
C GLY A 3 25.61 15.30 10.37
N ARG A 4 24.79 14.87 11.34
CA ARG A 4 23.82 13.78 11.19
C ARG A 4 22.68 14.13 10.24
N GLU A 5 22.10 15.33 10.37
CA GLU A 5 20.99 15.80 9.52
C GLU A 5 21.43 15.92 8.06
N ARG A 6 22.66 16.38 7.83
CA ARG A 6 23.25 16.49 6.48
C ARG A 6 23.44 15.13 5.83
N LYS A 7 23.94 14.15 6.59
CA LYS A 7 24.12 12.76 6.11
C LYS A 7 22.80 12.10 5.75
N VAL A 8 21.75 12.36 6.52
CA VAL A 8 20.40 11.89 6.22
C VAL A 8 19.89 12.55 4.93
N LEU A 9 20.00 13.88 4.81
CA LEU A 9 19.59 14.60 3.59
C LEU A 9 20.31 14.10 2.33
N GLU A 10 21.62 13.85 2.41
CA GLU A 10 22.42 13.30 1.30
C GLU A 10 22.05 11.86 0.94
N ALA A 11 21.82 11.00 1.96
CA ALA A 11 21.40 9.62 1.75
C ALA A 11 20.01 9.53 1.10
N VAL A 12 19.09 10.39 1.54
CA VAL A 12 17.80 10.51 0.90
C VAL A 12 18.01 11.06 -0.52
N GLN A 13 18.87 12.08 -0.76
CA GLN A 13 19.20 12.72 -2.07
C GLN A 13 19.54 11.72 -3.18
N GLY A 14 20.29 10.67 -2.87
CA GLY A 14 20.63 9.62 -3.82
C GLY A 14 19.50 8.67 -4.24
N HIS A 15 18.39 8.62 -3.47
CA HIS A 15 17.30 7.64 -3.62
C HIS A 15 15.89 8.29 -3.68
N PHE A 16 15.81 9.63 -3.79
CA PHE A 16 14.62 10.44 -3.43
C PHE A 16 13.33 10.18 -4.20
N GLY A 17 13.41 9.66 -5.43
CA GLY A 17 12.27 9.74 -6.34
C GLY A 17 11.21 8.70 -6.03
N GLN A 18 11.50 7.47 -6.42
CA GLN A 18 10.50 6.40 -6.46
C GLN A 18 10.54 5.52 -5.21
N GLU A 19 11.72 5.23 -4.68
CA GLU A 19 11.88 4.39 -3.48
C GLU A 19 11.38 5.08 -2.22
N LEU A 20 11.68 6.37 -2.05
CA LEU A 20 11.15 7.13 -0.92
C LEU A 20 9.62 7.20 -0.97
N LEU A 21 9.05 7.49 -2.15
CA LEU A 21 7.61 7.53 -2.33
C LEU A 21 6.97 6.16 -2.06
N ALA A 22 7.55 5.08 -2.59
CA ALA A 22 7.07 3.72 -2.33
C ALA A 22 7.10 3.38 -0.84
N ASN A 23 8.20 3.69 -0.14
CA ASN A 23 8.32 3.49 1.30
C ASN A 23 7.32 4.36 2.08
N MET A 24 7.15 5.63 1.71
CA MET A 24 6.18 6.51 2.36
C MET A 24 4.75 5.98 2.24
N ILE A 25 4.37 5.50 1.06
CA ILE A 25 3.04 4.92 0.84
C ILE A 25 2.88 3.61 1.63
N GLU A 26 3.89 2.75 1.63
CA GLU A 26 3.90 1.46 2.33
C GLU A 26 3.74 1.59 3.85
N PHE A 27 4.42 2.58 4.46
CA PHE A 27 4.40 2.80 5.91
C PHE A 27 3.39 3.86 6.37
N PHE A 28 2.57 4.39 5.47
CA PHE A 28 1.56 5.36 5.85
C PHE A 28 0.53 4.70 6.78
N PRO A 29 0.18 5.31 7.93
CA PRO A 29 -0.66 4.68 8.95
C PRO A 29 -2.14 4.56 8.53
N TYR A 30 -2.50 5.19 7.41
CA TYR A 30 -3.85 5.13 6.86
C TYR A 30 -3.91 4.19 5.65
N PRO A 31 -5.03 3.48 5.46
CA PRO A 31 -5.28 2.70 4.24
C PRO A 31 -5.16 3.56 2.98
N ILE A 32 -4.25 3.18 2.07
CA ILE A 32 -4.09 3.82 0.75
C ILE A 32 -4.29 2.75 -0.32
N GLN A 33 -5.18 3.04 -1.27
CA GLN A 33 -5.39 2.26 -2.47
C GLN A 33 -5.53 3.19 -3.67
N VAL A 34 -4.79 2.90 -4.74
CA VAL A 34 -4.85 3.67 -5.99
C VAL A 34 -5.48 2.79 -7.06
N PHE A 35 -6.45 3.34 -7.76
CA PHE A 35 -7.15 2.66 -8.85
C PHE A 35 -6.81 3.33 -10.19
N ASP A 36 -6.74 2.54 -11.25
CA ASP A 36 -6.77 3.06 -12.62
C ASP A 36 -8.19 3.53 -13.01
N ARG A 37 -8.33 4.03 -14.23
CA ARG A 37 -9.62 4.53 -14.74
C ARG A 37 -10.68 3.43 -14.87
N ASP A 38 -10.27 2.18 -15.00
CA ASP A 38 -11.15 1.03 -15.15
C ASP A 38 -11.53 0.41 -13.79
N GLY A 39 -11.05 0.99 -12.68
CA GLY A 39 -11.33 0.54 -11.32
C GLY A 39 -10.46 -0.61 -10.84
N THR A 40 -9.37 -0.92 -11.56
CA THR A 40 -8.39 -1.91 -11.12
C THR A 40 -7.43 -1.30 -10.12
N ALA A 41 -7.23 -1.98 -8.98
CA ALA A 41 -6.26 -1.54 -7.99
C ALA A 41 -4.82 -1.70 -8.53
N VAL A 42 -4.11 -0.59 -8.71
CA VAL A 42 -2.72 -0.56 -9.21
C VAL A 42 -1.70 -0.42 -8.08
N LEU A 43 -2.15 0.04 -6.90
CA LEU A 43 -1.33 0.11 -5.69
C LEU A 43 -2.22 -0.11 -4.46
N ILE A 44 -1.70 -0.83 -3.47
CA ILE A 44 -2.30 -0.97 -2.14
C ILE A 44 -1.18 -0.99 -1.10
N ASN A 45 -1.33 -0.23 -0.01
CA ASN A 45 -0.38 -0.27 1.10
C ASN A 45 -0.77 -1.33 2.15
N ARG A 46 0.15 -1.62 3.09
CA ARG A 46 -0.10 -2.59 4.18
C ARG A 46 -1.32 -2.26 5.02
N ALA A 47 -1.50 -1.00 5.39
CA ALA A 47 -2.64 -0.57 6.20
C ALA A 47 -3.99 -0.90 5.51
N ALA A 48 -4.06 -0.78 4.18
CA ALA A 48 -5.24 -1.17 3.41
C ALA A 48 -5.41 -2.70 3.33
N LEU A 49 -4.34 -3.47 3.16
CA LEU A 49 -4.40 -4.94 3.18
C LEU A 49 -4.90 -5.46 4.53
N GLU A 50 -4.37 -4.91 5.63
CA GLU A 50 -4.78 -5.23 7.00
C GLU A 50 -6.25 -4.88 7.25
N MET A 51 -6.69 -3.69 6.82
CA MET A 51 -8.09 -3.25 6.97
C MET A 51 -9.07 -4.19 6.25
N ILE A 52 -8.74 -4.63 5.03
CA ILE A 52 -9.63 -5.45 4.21
C ILE A 52 -9.53 -6.94 4.62
N GLY A 53 -8.49 -7.33 5.36
CA GLY A 53 -8.25 -8.72 5.80
C GLY A 53 -7.73 -9.61 4.66
N ILE A 54 -7.06 -9.03 3.67
CA ILE A 54 -6.61 -9.70 2.46
C ILE A 54 -5.07 -9.71 2.43
N ARG A 55 -4.48 -10.85 2.05
CA ARG A 55 -3.03 -11.07 2.09
C ARG A 55 -2.27 -10.52 0.88
N SER A 56 -2.95 -10.16 -0.22
CA SER A 56 -2.31 -9.72 -1.47
C SER A 56 -3.20 -8.83 -2.33
N ILE A 57 -2.59 -7.93 -3.11
CA ILE A 57 -3.25 -7.04 -4.08
C ILE A 57 -4.06 -7.80 -5.14
N GLU A 58 -3.63 -9.01 -5.51
CA GLU A 58 -4.34 -9.88 -6.47
C GLU A 58 -5.72 -10.28 -5.97
N ASP A 59 -5.89 -10.41 -4.65
CA ASP A 59 -7.16 -10.73 -4.03
C ASP A 59 -8.03 -9.47 -3.82
N SER A 60 -7.40 -8.31 -3.57
CA SER A 60 -8.11 -7.02 -3.60
C SER A 60 -8.64 -6.69 -4.99
N SER A 61 -7.88 -6.94 -6.06
CA SER A 61 -8.31 -6.71 -7.44
C SER A 61 -9.63 -7.43 -7.77
N LYS A 62 -9.78 -8.68 -7.29
CA LYS A 62 -11.00 -9.50 -7.45
C LYS A 62 -12.23 -8.96 -6.71
N MET A 63 -12.06 -8.10 -5.69
CA MET A 63 -13.21 -7.46 -5.03
C MET A 63 -13.86 -6.39 -5.92
N TYR A 64 -13.08 -5.68 -6.73
CA TYR A 64 -13.55 -4.48 -7.42
C TYR A 64 -13.91 -4.71 -8.90
N THR A 65 -13.34 -5.73 -9.57
CA THR A 65 -13.57 -5.99 -11.01
C THR A 65 -14.83 -6.81 -11.34
N GLY A 66 -15.78 -6.95 -10.42
CA GLY A 66 -17.08 -7.54 -10.76
C GLY A 66 -17.09 -9.07 -10.66
N GLY A 67 -17.19 -9.56 -9.43
CA GLY A 67 -17.56 -10.94 -9.14
C GLY A 67 -17.86 -11.05 -7.65
N ARG A 68 -19.11 -10.84 -7.24
CA ARG A 68 -19.55 -11.05 -5.85
C ARG A 68 -19.38 -12.53 -5.45
N LYS A 69 -18.17 -12.98 -5.16
CA LYS A 69 -18.00 -14.10 -4.24
C LYS A 69 -17.94 -13.53 -2.84
N LYS A 70 -19.09 -13.61 -2.18
CA LYS A 70 -19.23 -13.51 -0.72
C LYS A 70 -18.09 -14.34 -0.11
N PHE A 71 -17.17 -13.70 0.62
CA PHE A 71 -16.35 -14.42 1.57
C PHE A 71 -17.30 -14.95 2.66
N SER A 72 -17.80 -16.18 2.49
CA SER A 72 -18.31 -16.97 3.60
C SER A 72 -17.10 -17.50 4.36
N GLY A 73 -16.64 -16.71 5.31
CA GLY A 73 -15.53 -17.05 6.19
C GLY A 73 -15.75 -16.39 7.55
N ALA A 74 -16.96 -16.51 8.09
CA ALA A 74 -17.11 -16.50 9.53
C ALA A 74 -16.35 -17.71 10.07
N SER A 75 -15.71 -17.49 11.22
CA SER A 75 -14.93 -18.45 12.01
C SER A 75 -13.45 -18.56 11.63
N ASN A 76 -12.61 -17.85 12.37
CA ASN A 76 -11.70 -18.59 13.24
C ASN A 76 -11.45 -17.83 14.54
N THR A 77 -11.97 -18.43 15.63
CA THR A 77 -11.80 -18.16 17.07
C THR A 77 -12.21 -16.81 17.63
#